data_AF-A0A851QKZ1-F1
#
_entry.id   AF-A0A851QKZ1-F1
#
_cell.length_a   1.000
_cell.length_b   1.000
_cell.length_c   1.000
_cell.angle_alpha   90.00
_cell.angle_beta   90.00
_cell.angle_gamma   90.00
#
_symmetry.space_group_name_H-M   'P 1'
#
loop_
_entity.id
_entity.type
_entity.pdbx_description
1 polymer ?
#
loop_
_entity_poly.entity_id
_entity_poly.type
_entity_poly.pdbx_seq_one_letter_code
_entity_poly.pdbx_strand_id
1 'polypeptide(L)' 'PRCEKLFKDRSTLIRHETLHTGEKPYKCHECGKRFTRKADLTVHQRIHTGEKPFACSECGKSFNHRSNLFTHQRRH' A
#
# COMPACT_ATOMS: atom_id res chain seq x y z
N PRO A 1 -8.36 22.10 9.36
CA PRO A 1 -8.66 21.15 8.26
C PRO A 1 -8.16 21.56 6.85
N ARG A 2 -7.43 22.68 6.69
CA ARG A 2 -6.92 23.10 5.37
C ARG A 2 -5.40 23.14 5.39
N CYS A 3 -4.79 22.08 4.87
CA CYS A 3 -3.38 22.07 4.55
C CYS A 3 -3.19 22.80 3.21
N GLU A 4 -2.28 23.77 3.13
CA GLU A 4 -1.92 24.47 1.88
C GLU A 4 -1.04 23.60 0.98
N LYS A 5 -1.49 22.38 0.67
CA LYS A 5 -0.85 21.52 -0.32
C LYS A 5 -1.51 21.74 -1.67
N LEU A 6 -0.69 22.12 -2.64
CA LEU A 6 -1.09 22.14 -4.05
C LEU A 6 -0.94 20.73 -4.63
N PHE A 7 -1.97 20.29 -5.35
CA PHE A 7 -1.99 19.00 -6.02
C PHE A 7 -2.04 19.20 -7.53
N LYS A 8 -1.27 18.40 -8.25
CA LYS A 8 -1.21 18.42 -9.72
C LYS A 8 -2.51 17.96 -10.39
N ASP A 9 -3.36 17.21 -9.68
CA ASP A 9 -4.59 16.63 -10.23
C ASP A 9 -5.66 16.45 -9.14
N ARG A 10 -6.94 16.45 -9.57
CA ARG A 10 -8.11 16.33 -8.69
C ARG A 10 -8.16 15.02 -7.93
N SER A 11 -7.75 13.92 -8.55
CA SER A 11 -7.75 12.58 -7.92
C SER A 11 -6.79 12.52 -6.73
N THR A 12 -5.63 13.17 -6.86
CA THR A 12 -4.63 13.31 -5.80
C THR A 12 -5.14 14.20 -4.67
N LEU A 13 -5.86 15.29 -4.98
CA LEU A 13 -6.52 16.13 -3.98
C LEU A 13 -7.58 15.35 -3.19
N ILE A 14 -8.51 14.69 -3.87
CA ILE A 14 -9.58 13.89 -3.21
C ILE A 14 -8.95 12.81 -2.31
N ARG A 15 -7.90 12.13 -2.81
CA ARG A 15 -7.16 11.17 -2.00
C ARG A 15 -6.46 11.82 -0.81
N HIS A 16 -5.98 13.05 -0.92
CA HIS A 16 -5.43 13.75 0.23
C HIS A 16 -6.52 14.09 1.25
N GLU A 17 -7.70 14.51 0.80
CA GLU A 17 -8.83 14.84 1.68
C GLU A 17 -9.27 13.65 2.54
N THR A 18 -9.19 12.42 2.02
CA THR A 18 -9.47 11.21 2.82
C THR A 18 -8.57 11.05 4.05
N LEU A 19 -7.40 11.70 4.09
CA LEU A 19 -6.54 11.72 5.28
C LEU A 19 -7.09 12.64 6.38
N HIS A 20 -7.81 13.70 6.00
CA HIS A 20 -8.45 14.61 6.95
C HIS A 20 -9.76 14.03 7.47
N THR A 21 -10.54 13.36 6.61
CA THR A 21 -11.81 12.74 7.02
C THR A 21 -11.62 11.40 7.71
N GLY A 22 -10.45 10.77 7.54
CA GLY A 22 -10.20 9.42 8.03
C GLY A 22 -10.98 8.34 7.28
N GLU A 23 -11.62 8.68 6.16
CA GLU A 23 -12.37 7.72 5.37
C GLU A 23 -11.48 6.62 4.80
N LYS A 24 -11.92 5.39 4.98
CA LYS A 24 -11.26 4.18 4.47
C LYS A 24 -12.28 3.35 3.71
N PRO A 25 -12.58 3.71 2.44
CA PRO A 25 -13.67 3.09 1.69
C PRO A 25 -13.38 1.62 1.35
N TYR A 26 -12.11 1.22 1.28
CA TYR A 26 -11.71 -0.13 0.87
C TYR A 26 -11.60 -1.04 2.08
N LYS A 27 -12.47 -2.06 2.19
CA LYS A 27 -12.48 -3.03 3.30
C LYS A 27 -11.93 -4.38 2.84
N CYS A 28 -11.07 -4.99 3.64
CA CYS A 28 -10.71 -6.39 3.50
C CYS A 28 -11.85 -7.26 4.02
N HIS A 29 -12.36 -8.18 3.19
CA HIS A 29 -13.45 -9.06 3.57
C HIS A 29 -13.02 -10.19 4.52
N GLU A 30 -11.74 -10.56 4.51
CA GLU A 30 -11.21 -11.66 5.31
C GLU A 30 -10.97 -11.26 6.77
N CYS A 31 -10.45 -10.05 7.03
CA CYS A 31 -10.13 -9.59 8.39
C CYS A 31 -10.82 -8.27 8.79
N GLY A 32 -11.64 -7.70 7.91
CA GLY A 32 -12.38 -6.45 8.18
C GLY A 32 -11.53 -5.17 8.12
N LYS A 33 -10.21 -5.26 7.96
CA LYS A 33 -9.31 -4.09 7.95
C LYS A 33 -9.61 -3.14 6.80
N ARG A 34 -9.63 -1.84 7.07
CA ARG A 34 -9.98 -0.80 6.08
C ARG A 34 -8.75 -0.03 5.61
N PHE A 35 -8.77 0.38 4.36
CA PHE A 35 -7.71 1.08 3.64
C PHE A 35 -8.26 2.30 2.92
N THR A 36 -7.42 3.32 2.79
CA THR A 36 -7.74 4.55 2.07
C THR A 36 -7.57 4.38 0.56
N ARG A 37 -6.73 3.43 0.12
CA ARG A 37 -6.46 3.17 -1.31
C ARG A 37 -6.73 1.71 -1.66
N LYS A 38 -7.26 1.48 -2.86
CA LYS A 38 -7.47 0.13 -3.41
C LYS A 38 -6.16 -0.66 -3.52
N ALA A 39 -5.09 -0.01 -3.97
CA ALA A 39 -3.77 -0.64 -4.09
C ALA A 39 -3.25 -1.17 -2.75
N ASP A 40 -3.47 -0.42 -1.66
CA ASP A 40 -3.06 -0.85 -0.32
C ASP A 40 -3.86 -2.08 0.14
N LEU A 41 -5.16 -2.14 -0.17
CA LEU A 41 -5.99 -3.32 0.07
C LEU A 41 -5.49 -4.53 -0.74
N THR A 42 -5.20 -4.35 -2.04
CA THR A 42 -4.71 -5.44 -2.89
C THR A 42 -3.38 -6.01 -2.38
N VAL A 43 -2.44 -5.15 -1.98
CA VAL A 43 -1.19 -5.65 -1.41
C VAL A 43 -1.41 -6.28 -0.04
N HIS A 44 -2.33 -5.73 0.77
CA HIS A 44 -2.72 -6.34 2.03
C HIS A 44 -3.28 -7.75 1.85
N GLN A 45 -4.11 -8.02 0.84
CA GLN A 45 -4.67 -9.35 0.60
C GLN A 45 -3.59 -10.44 0.41
N ARG A 46 -2.39 -10.06 -0.05
CA ARG A 46 -1.25 -10.99 -0.17
C ARG A 46 -0.81 -11.59 1.17
N ILE A 47 -1.13 -10.97 2.30
CA ILE A 47 -0.82 -11.57 3.60
C ILE A 47 -1.67 -12.80 3.88
N HIS A 48 -2.88 -12.85 3.32
CA HIS A 48 -3.80 -13.97 3.52
C HIS A 48 -3.57 -15.07 2.49
N THR A 49 -3.32 -14.70 1.24
CA THR A 49 -2.99 -15.68 0.19
C THR A 49 -1.56 -16.20 0.28
N GLY A 50 -0.69 -15.53 1.03
CA GLY A 50 0.74 -15.85 1.11
C GLY A 50 1.54 -15.49 -0.16
N GLU A 51 0.93 -14.79 -1.12
CA GLU A 51 1.57 -14.40 -2.38
C GLU A 51 2.79 -13.49 -2.13
N LYS A 52 3.94 -13.87 -2.70
CA LYS A 52 5.19 -13.12 -2.60
C LYS A 52 5.79 -12.92 -3.99
N PRO A 53 5.22 -12.02 -4.81
CA PRO A 53 5.61 -11.88 -6.22
C PRO A 53 6.99 -11.25 -6.41
N PHE A 54 7.60 -10.69 -5.36
CA PHE A 54 8.88 -9.99 -5.46
C PHE A 54 10.00 -10.86 -4.91
N ALA A 55 10.69 -11.58 -5.79
CA ALA A 55 11.85 -12.39 -5.43
C ALA A 55 13.16 -11.59 -5.54
N CYS A 56 14.08 -11.81 -4.61
CA CYS A 56 15.45 -11.34 -4.70
C CYS A 56 16.23 -12.20 -5.69
N SER A 57 16.89 -11.56 -6.66
CA SER A 57 17.71 -12.24 -7.67
C SER A 57 18.99 -12.87 -7.10
N GLU A 58 19.50 -12.35 -5.98
CA GLU A 58 20.76 -12.81 -5.39
C GLU A 58 20.58 -14.03 -4.48
N CYS A 59 19.53 -14.06 -3.66
CA CYS A 59 19.33 -15.12 -2.66
C CYS A 59 17.99 -15.88 -2.77
N GLY A 60 17.14 -15.54 -3.75
CA GLY A 60 15.83 -16.16 -3.98
C GLY A 60 14.74 -15.80 -2.96
N LYS A 61 15.07 -15.04 -1.90
CA LYS A 61 14.10 -14.66 -0.86
C LYS A 61 12.98 -13.80 -1.44
N SER A 62 11.74 -14.17 -1.18
CA SER A 62 10.55 -13.52 -1.76
C SER A 62 9.78 -12.66 -0.76
N PHE A 63 9.17 -11.58 -1.25
CA PHE A 63 8.48 -10.55 -0.48
C PHE A 63 7.10 -10.22 -1.07
N ASN A 64 6.16 -9.81 -0.21
CA ASN A 64 4.81 -9.40 -0.60
C ASN A 64 4.70 -7.93 -1.06
N HIS A 65 5.72 -7.11 -0.72
CA HIS A 65 5.79 -5.68 -1.05
C HIS A 65 7.15 -5.32 -1.67
N ARG A 66 7.15 -4.50 -2.73
CA ARG A 66 8.36 -4.12 -3.47
C ARG A 66 9.36 -3.35 -2.62
N SER A 67 8.90 -2.46 -1.73
CA SER A 67 9.81 -1.72 -0.82
C SER A 67 10.57 -2.63 0.15
N ASN A 68 9.99 -3.79 0.50
CA ASN A 68 10.63 -4.76 1.38
C ASN A 68 11.75 -5.47 0.63
N LEU A 69 11.52 -5.87 -0.63
CA LEU A 69 12.58 -6.37 -1.50
C LEU A 69 13.70 -5.33 -1.66
N PHE A 70 13.37 -4.08 -1.97
CA PHE A 70 14.38 -3.03 -2.14
C PHE A 70 15.22 -2.80 -0.88
N THR A 71 14.58 -2.77 0.30
CA THR A 71 15.29 -2.62 1.57
C THR A 71 16.12 -3.84 1.93
N HIS A 72 15.66 -5.03 1.56
CA HIS A 72 16.43 -6.26 1.69
C HIS A 72 17.69 -6.24 0.80
N GLN A 73 17.55 -5.86 -0.48
CA GLN A 73 18.66 -5.79 -1.42
C GLN A 73 19.74 -4.80 -1.01
N ARG A 74 19.37 -3.68 -0.36
CA ARG A 74 20.35 -2.72 0.17
C ARG A 74 21.23 -3.25 1.31
N ARG A 75 20.91 -4.42 1.86
CA ARG A 75 21.61 -5.05 2.99
C ARG A 75 22.37 -6.31 2.61
N HIS A 76 22.34 -6.69 1.33
CA HIS A 76 23.35 -7.59 0.77
C HIS A 76 24.66 -6.82 0.64
#